data_AF-A0AB34PUS0-F1
#
_entry.id   AF-A0AB34PUS0-F1
#
_cell.length_a   1.000
_cell.length_b   1.000
_cell.length_c   1.000
_cell.angle_alpha   90.00
_cell.angle_beta   90.00
_cell.angle_gamma   90.00
#
_symmetry.space_group_name_H-M   'P 1'
#
loop_
_entity.id
_entity.type
_entity.pdbx_description
1 polymer ?
#
loop_
_entity_poly.entity_id
_entity_poly.type
_entity_poly.pdbx_seq_one_letter_code
_entity_poly.pdbx_strand_id
1 'polypeptide(L)'
;MTPPQSKNFHTANPEFEQAIDRSIPEFAAAQLSDEDKYFKNHKPPVYLPEIAVEVQDFVKYHLEHSHKRIALVTSGGTTVPLENNTVRFIDNFSAGTRGATSAEYFLENGYAVIFLHREFSLLPYSRHFSHSTNCFLDFMTEKDNKIQINDQFADEMLQVWRKYNEAKDTNSLLLIPFTTVNQYLYTLKEISENLHIMKSKALFYLAAAVSDFFIPQSRMPQHKIQSSATQDGELVIRLAQVPKFLSRLVENWAQGAMIISFKLETDNNILIQKAESALERYHHQLVIGNLLQTRKKEVVFVTPGHHQENWIRLTDQEINDNVEIESKMIPAVIKVHDDWIAKNDNNN
;
A
#
# COMPACT_ATOMS: atom_id res chain seq x y z
N MET A 1 -47.93 -16.67 50.44
CA MET A 1 -47.39 -16.39 49.09
C MET A 1 -46.66 -17.64 48.62
N THR A 2 -47.23 -18.35 47.66
CA THR A 2 -46.66 -19.59 47.09
C THR A 2 -45.53 -19.21 46.11
N PRO A 3 -44.39 -19.93 46.07
CA PRO A 3 -43.30 -19.59 45.16
C PRO A 3 -43.72 -19.88 43.71
N PRO A 4 -43.20 -19.13 42.72
CA PRO A 4 -43.49 -19.39 41.32
C PRO A 4 -42.90 -20.75 40.92
N GLN A 5 -43.71 -21.60 40.28
CA GLN A 5 -43.26 -22.88 39.75
C GLN A 5 -42.23 -22.65 38.63
N SER A 6 -41.01 -23.12 38.83
CA SER A 6 -40.00 -23.16 37.78
C SER A 6 -40.39 -24.23 36.74
N LYS A 7 -40.59 -23.82 35.49
CA LYS A 7 -40.74 -24.76 34.39
C LYS A 7 -39.42 -25.53 34.19
N ASN A 8 -39.48 -26.84 34.33
CA ASN A 8 -38.35 -27.71 33.98
C ASN A 8 -38.31 -27.87 32.46
N PHE A 9 -37.24 -27.37 31.84
CA PHE A 9 -36.98 -27.57 30.42
C PHE A 9 -36.16 -28.84 30.24
N HIS A 10 -36.75 -29.87 29.63
CA HIS A 10 -36.09 -31.13 29.34
C HIS A 10 -35.46 -31.07 27.94
N THR A 11 -34.15 -30.81 27.86
CA THR A 11 -33.39 -30.68 26.60
C THR A 11 -32.77 -32.00 26.12
N ALA A 12 -32.90 -33.07 26.91
CA ALA A 12 -32.23 -34.35 26.65
C ALA A 12 -32.89 -35.19 25.53
N ASN A 13 -34.14 -34.90 25.17
CA ASN A 13 -34.85 -35.58 24.08
C ASN A 13 -35.10 -34.60 22.93
N PRO A 14 -34.28 -34.60 21.87
CA PRO A 14 -34.55 -33.81 20.68
C PRO A 14 -35.81 -34.33 19.97
N GLU A 15 -36.63 -33.43 19.42
CA GLU A 15 -37.80 -33.80 18.61
C GLU A 15 -37.35 -34.43 17.29
N PHE A 16 -37.33 -35.77 17.25
CA PHE A 16 -36.78 -36.55 16.12
C PHE A 16 -37.50 -36.30 14.79
N GLU A 17 -38.77 -35.89 14.80
CA GLU A 17 -39.55 -35.58 13.58
C GLU A 17 -39.07 -34.31 12.85
N GLN A 18 -38.40 -33.39 13.54
CA GLN A 18 -37.84 -32.16 12.97
C GLN A 18 -36.30 -32.21 12.83
N ALA A 19 -35.66 -33.28 13.32
CA ALA A 19 -34.21 -33.34 13.46
C ALA A 19 -33.45 -33.46 12.12
N ILE A 20 -34.13 -33.85 11.03
CA ILE A 20 -33.49 -34.05 9.72
C ILE A 20 -34.35 -33.40 8.63
N ASP A 21 -34.13 -32.12 8.39
CA ASP A 21 -34.66 -31.43 7.22
C ASP A 21 -33.77 -31.70 5.98
N ARG A 22 -34.23 -32.61 5.11
CA ARG A 22 -33.55 -32.95 3.84
C ARG A 22 -33.84 -31.96 2.70
N SER A 23 -34.65 -30.93 2.95
CA SER A 23 -34.93 -29.87 1.97
C SER A 23 -33.87 -28.77 1.96
N ILE A 24 -33.02 -28.71 2.99
CA ILE A 24 -31.90 -27.78 3.07
C ILE A 24 -30.72 -28.40 2.31
N PRO A 25 -30.21 -27.77 1.24
CA PRO A 25 -29.04 -28.26 0.55
C PRO A 25 -27.84 -28.29 1.50
N GLU A 26 -27.08 -29.38 1.45
CA GLU A 26 -25.81 -29.50 2.17
C GLU A 26 -24.88 -28.39 1.64
N PHE A 27 -24.68 -27.33 2.42
CA PHE A 27 -23.75 -26.27 2.03
C PHE A 27 -22.35 -26.88 1.95
N ALA A 28 -21.72 -26.77 0.79
CA ALA A 28 -20.34 -27.22 0.62
C ALA A 28 -19.47 -26.57 1.72
N ALA A 29 -18.61 -27.37 2.35
CA ALA A 29 -17.67 -26.86 3.34
C ALA A 29 -16.95 -25.63 2.78
N ALA A 30 -16.87 -24.56 3.58
CA ALA A 30 -16.34 -23.27 3.15
C ALA A 30 -15.00 -23.45 2.41
N GLN A 31 -15.00 -23.21 1.10
CA GLN A 31 -13.78 -23.29 0.32
C GLN A 31 -12.87 -22.12 0.72
N LEU A 32 -11.59 -22.42 0.99
CA LEU A 32 -10.59 -21.38 1.23
C LEU A 32 -10.48 -20.48 0.01
N SER A 33 -10.40 -19.16 0.24
CA SER A 33 -10.17 -18.21 -0.85
C SER A 33 -8.77 -18.39 -1.45
N ASP A 34 -8.56 -17.93 -2.68
CA ASP A 34 -7.26 -18.05 -3.35
C ASP A 34 -6.15 -17.25 -2.63
N GLU A 35 -6.53 -16.18 -1.94
CA GLU A 35 -5.64 -15.39 -1.08
C GLU A 35 -5.23 -16.17 0.18
N ASP A 36 -6.17 -16.85 0.86
CA ASP A 36 -5.83 -17.67 2.02
C ASP A 36 -4.95 -18.86 1.62
N LYS A 37 -5.20 -19.43 0.43
CA LYS A 37 -4.32 -20.44 -0.16
C LYS A 37 -2.92 -19.88 -0.42
N TYR A 38 -2.79 -18.63 -0.85
CA TYR A 38 -1.49 -18.02 -1.07
C TYR A 38 -0.66 -17.98 0.21
N PHE A 39 -1.20 -17.41 1.30
CA PHE A 39 -0.49 -17.32 2.58
C PHE A 39 -0.26 -18.69 3.23
N LYS A 40 -1.13 -19.69 2.98
CA LYS A 40 -0.87 -21.07 3.44
C LYS A 40 0.28 -21.75 2.68
N ASN A 41 0.44 -21.43 1.40
CA ASN A 41 1.39 -22.10 0.51
C ASN A 41 2.73 -21.35 0.34
N HIS A 42 2.87 -20.17 0.94
CA HIS A 42 4.09 -19.38 0.91
C HIS A 42 4.56 -19.07 2.32
N LYS A 43 5.87 -19.03 2.55
CA LYS A 43 6.41 -18.70 3.88
C LYS A 43 6.41 -17.18 4.14
N PRO A 44 6.04 -16.73 5.35
CA PRO A 44 6.21 -15.34 5.74
C PRO A 44 7.70 -14.97 5.81
N PRO A 45 8.05 -13.68 5.61
CA PRO A 45 9.39 -13.17 5.90
C PRO A 45 9.76 -13.38 7.37
N VAL A 46 11.03 -13.70 7.64
CA VAL A 46 11.50 -13.99 9.01
C VAL A 46 11.38 -12.80 9.94
N TYR A 47 11.55 -11.59 9.41
CA TYR A 47 11.48 -10.32 10.14
C TYR A 47 10.04 -9.78 10.32
N LEU A 48 9.02 -10.49 9.82
CA LEU A 48 7.62 -10.03 9.90
C LEU A 48 7.15 -9.77 11.35
N PRO A 49 7.48 -10.61 12.36
CA PRO A 49 7.09 -10.34 13.74
C PRO A 49 7.71 -9.06 14.32
N GLU A 50 8.91 -8.69 13.89
CA GLU A 50 9.57 -7.45 14.33
C GLU A 50 8.83 -6.23 13.76
N ILE A 51 8.48 -6.28 12.46
CA ILE A 51 7.64 -5.25 11.83
C ILE A 51 6.29 -5.13 12.53
N ALA A 52 5.68 -6.26 12.90
CA ALA A 52 4.38 -6.26 13.58
C ALA A 52 4.43 -5.44 14.88
N VAL A 53 5.49 -5.62 15.68
CA VAL A 53 5.71 -4.87 16.92
C VAL A 53 5.91 -3.37 16.62
N GLU A 54 6.78 -3.02 15.66
CA GLU A 54 7.02 -1.62 15.29
C GLU A 54 5.74 -0.90 14.84
N VAL A 55 4.92 -1.58 14.02
CA VAL A 55 3.65 -1.03 13.53
C VAL A 55 2.65 -0.90 14.68
N GLN A 56 2.57 -1.88 15.58
CA GLN A 56 1.69 -1.82 16.76
C GLN A 56 2.04 -0.63 17.66
N ASP A 57 3.32 -0.44 17.96
CA ASP A 57 3.78 0.66 18.80
C ASP A 57 3.51 2.01 18.13
N PHE A 58 3.74 2.12 16.82
CA PHE A 58 3.45 3.32 16.04
C PHE A 58 1.96 3.67 16.03
N VAL A 59 1.09 2.68 15.75
CA VAL A 59 -0.37 2.86 15.75
C VAL A 59 -0.86 3.23 17.15
N LYS A 60 -0.39 2.53 18.19
CA LYS A 60 -0.76 2.80 19.58
C LYS A 60 -0.36 4.21 20.02
N TYR A 61 0.85 4.65 19.67
CA TYR A 61 1.31 6.01 19.97
C TYR A 61 0.36 7.07 19.40
N HIS A 62 -0.01 6.95 18.13
CA HIS A 62 -0.92 7.92 17.50
C HIS A 62 -2.37 7.78 17.97
N LEU A 63 -2.81 6.59 18.36
CA LEU A 63 -4.13 6.38 18.93
C LEU A 63 -4.28 7.05 20.30
N GLU A 64 -3.27 6.89 21.18
CA GLU A 64 -3.32 7.29 22.59
C GLU A 64 -2.80 8.70 22.86
N HIS A 65 -1.81 9.19 22.08
CA HIS A 65 -1.08 10.42 22.42
C HIS A 65 -1.31 11.55 21.43
N SER A 66 -1.03 11.32 20.14
CA SER A 66 -1.03 12.42 19.16
C SER A 66 -2.36 12.62 18.43
N HIS A 67 -3.22 11.60 18.43
CA HIS A 67 -4.49 11.53 17.68
C HIS A 67 -4.36 11.86 16.19
N LYS A 68 -3.19 11.62 15.60
CA LYS A 68 -2.96 11.83 14.15
C LYS A 68 -3.69 10.76 13.35
N ARG A 69 -4.15 11.13 12.17
CA ARG A 69 -4.60 10.18 11.14
C ARG A 69 -3.38 9.45 10.60
N ILE A 70 -3.53 8.18 10.20
CA ILE A 70 -2.42 7.38 9.69
C ILE A 70 -2.64 7.07 8.22
N ALA A 71 -1.65 7.38 7.38
CA ALA A 71 -1.60 6.99 5.98
C ALA A 71 -0.57 5.87 5.77
N LEU A 72 -1.00 4.71 5.28
CA LEU A 72 -0.10 3.70 4.71
C LEU A 72 0.19 4.08 3.25
N VAL A 73 1.41 4.52 2.98
CA VAL A 73 1.89 4.80 1.63
C VAL A 73 2.75 3.65 1.15
N THR A 74 2.32 2.96 0.11
CA THR A 74 3.15 1.94 -0.54
C THR A 74 3.92 2.53 -1.71
N SER A 75 5.22 2.27 -1.84
CA SER A 75 6.07 2.88 -2.88
C SER A 75 7.08 1.91 -3.49
N GLY A 76 7.46 2.16 -4.74
CA GLY A 76 8.45 1.35 -5.47
C GLY A 76 7.86 0.06 -6.09
N GLY A 77 8.74 -0.73 -6.70
CA GLY A 77 8.37 -1.95 -7.43
C GLY A 77 8.65 -3.23 -6.64
N THR A 78 7.79 -4.23 -6.80
CA THR A 78 8.06 -5.59 -6.27
C THR A 78 8.84 -6.43 -7.27
N THR A 79 9.71 -7.31 -6.75
CA THR A 79 10.39 -8.33 -7.56
C THR A 79 9.73 -9.71 -7.44
N VAL A 80 9.92 -10.51 -8.47
CA VAL A 80 9.57 -11.93 -8.50
C VAL A 80 10.85 -12.74 -8.73
N PRO A 81 11.43 -13.34 -7.68
CA PRO A 81 12.57 -14.24 -7.83
C PRO A 81 12.26 -15.40 -8.79
N LEU A 82 13.22 -15.72 -9.66
CA LEU A 82 13.11 -16.88 -10.56
C LEU A 82 13.65 -18.16 -9.91
N GLU A 83 14.50 -18.03 -8.90
CA GLU A 83 15.16 -19.11 -8.18
C GLU A 83 15.19 -18.79 -6.67
N ASN A 84 15.29 -19.80 -5.80
CA ASN A 84 15.34 -19.59 -4.34
C ASN A 84 16.68 -18.97 -3.92
N ASN A 85 17.79 -19.46 -4.48
CA ASN A 85 19.06 -18.75 -4.49
C ASN A 85 19.04 -17.74 -5.63
N THR A 86 18.37 -16.62 -5.39
CA THR A 86 18.04 -15.62 -6.41
C THR A 86 19.29 -15.09 -7.11
N VAL A 87 19.38 -15.34 -8.42
CA VAL A 87 20.33 -14.66 -9.30
C VAL A 87 19.59 -13.77 -10.29
N ARG A 88 18.36 -14.17 -10.67
CA ARG A 88 17.50 -13.44 -11.60
C ARG A 88 16.14 -13.21 -10.98
N PHE A 89 15.52 -12.10 -11.36
CA PHE A 89 14.17 -11.75 -10.95
C PHE A 89 13.48 -10.91 -12.03
N ILE A 90 12.15 -10.92 -12.03
CA ILE A 90 11.32 -9.97 -12.77
C ILE A 90 11.09 -8.78 -11.84
N ASP A 91 11.20 -7.54 -12.34
CA ASP A 91 10.95 -6.33 -11.56
C ASP A 91 9.87 -5.48 -12.23
N ASN A 92 9.03 -4.87 -11.41
CA ASN A 92 8.05 -3.90 -11.86
C ASN A 92 8.65 -2.50 -11.73
N PHE A 93 8.85 -1.80 -12.84
CA PHE A 93 9.52 -0.50 -12.83
C PHE A 93 8.78 0.55 -11.99
N SER A 94 9.40 0.99 -10.90
CA SER A 94 8.98 2.17 -10.14
C SER A 94 10.14 2.68 -9.28
N ALA A 95 10.62 3.90 -9.57
CA ALA A 95 11.65 4.56 -8.78
C ALA A 95 11.20 4.96 -7.37
N GLY A 96 9.88 4.99 -7.12
CA GLY A 96 9.31 5.40 -5.84
C GLY A 96 9.02 6.90 -5.71
N THR A 97 9.21 7.71 -6.77
CA THR A 97 9.04 9.18 -6.70
C THR A 97 7.67 9.58 -6.16
N ARG A 98 6.59 9.08 -6.78
CA ARG A 98 5.23 9.43 -6.36
C ARG A 98 4.97 9.09 -4.90
N GLY A 99 5.35 7.89 -4.46
CA GLY A 99 5.17 7.50 -3.07
C GLY A 99 5.95 8.39 -2.11
N ALA A 100 7.24 8.58 -2.36
CA ALA A 100 8.12 9.38 -1.51
C ALA A 100 7.65 10.84 -1.41
N THR A 101 7.32 11.46 -2.54
CA THR A 101 6.77 12.81 -2.59
C THR A 101 5.41 12.89 -1.88
N SER A 102 4.52 11.93 -2.12
CA SER A 102 3.19 11.90 -1.47
C SER A 102 3.30 11.81 0.04
N ALA A 103 4.24 11.03 0.56
CA ALA A 103 4.49 10.90 1.98
C ALA A 103 4.93 12.22 2.62
N GLU A 104 5.79 13.01 1.97
CA GLU A 104 6.19 14.35 2.44
C GLU A 104 4.96 15.25 2.58
N TYR A 105 4.11 15.31 1.55
CA TYR A 105 2.90 16.13 1.60
C TYR A 105 1.86 15.61 2.60
N PHE A 106 1.76 14.30 2.85
CA PHE A 106 0.92 13.78 3.94
C PHE A 106 1.41 14.24 5.31
N LEU A 107 2.73 14.16 5.55
CA LEU A 107 3.36 14.61 6.80
C LEU A 107 3.12 16.12 7.02
N GLU A 108 3.31 16.92 5.97
CA GLU A 108 3.07 18.38 5.99
C GLU A 108 1.60 18.74 6.28
N ASN A 109 0.67 17.85 5.94
CA ASN A 109 -0.76 18.01 6.25
C ASN A 109 -1.19 17.27 7.54
N GLY A 110 -0.25 16.96 8.43
CA GLY A 110 -0.52 16.48 9.78
C GLY A 110 -0.83 14.98 9.91
N TYR A 111 -0.64 14.19 8.85
CA TYR A 111 -0.73 12.73 8.94
C TYR A 111 0.54 12.15 9.58
N ALA A 112 0.37 11.01 10.23
CA ALA A 112 1.44 10.06 10.44
C ALA A 112 1.48 9.11 9.23
N VAL A 113 2.68 8.73 8.78
CA VAL A 113 2.89 7.94 7.57
C VAL A 113 3.66 6.67 7.89
N ILE A 114 3.06 5.53 7.54
CA ILE A 114 3.77 4.27 7.40
C ILE A 114 4.19 4.15 5.93
N PHE A 115 5.49 4.14 5.67
CA PHE A 115 6.06 4.13 4.33
C PHE A 115 6.59 2.74 3.98
N LEU A 116 5.71 1.90 3.44
CA LEU A 116 6.06 0.56 2.94
C LEU A 116 6.70 0.70 1.55
N HIS A 117 8.00 0.48 1.44
CA HIS A 117 8.75 0.87 0.24
C HIS A 117 9.71 -0.21 -0.26
N ARG A 118 9.99 -0.19 -1.56
CA ARG A 118 11.05 -1.02 -2.14
C ARG A 118 12.40 -0.60 -1.56
N GLU A 119 13.14 -1.53 -0.98
CA GLU A 119 14.49 -1.30 -0.49
C GLU A 119 15.36 -0.66 -1.59
N PHE A 120 16.09 0.39 -1.22
CA PHE A 120 16.90 1.25 -2.12
C PHE A 120 16.12 2.06 -3.17
N SER A 121 14.78 2.13 -3.08
CA SER A 121 14.00 3.13 -3.81
C SER A 121 14.02 4.49 -3.10
N LEU A 122 13.42 5.50 -3.74
CA LEU A 122 13.30 6.83 -3.19
C LEU A 122 12.55 6.82 -1.85
N LEU A 123 13.15 7.45 -0.83
CA LEU A 123 12.52 7.69 0.47
C LEU A 123 12.11 9.16 0.62
N PRO A 124 11.11 9.46 1.47
CA PRO A 124 10.78 10.83 1.82
C PRO A 124 12.02 11.55 2.35
N TYR A 125 12.18 12.80 1.94
CA TYR A 125 13.29 13.70 2.24
C TYR A 125 14.65 13.32 1.60
N SER A 126 15.04 12.04 1.62
CA SER A 126 16.32 11.63 0.99
C SER A 126 16.25 11.64 -0.54
N ARG A 127 15.06 11.59 -1.12
CA ARG A 127 14.83 11.67 -2.58
C ARG A 127 15.42 12.92 -3.23
N HIS A 128 15.56 14.01 -2.48
CA HIS A 128 16.15 15.28 -2.94
C HIS A 128 17.65 15.13 -3.26
N PHE A 129 18.31 14.10 -2.74
CA PHE A 129 19.77 13.91 -2.83
C PHE A 129 20.21 12.56 -3.43
N SER A 130 19.35 11.54 -3.41
CA SER A 130 19.73 10.14 -3.72
C SER A 130 19.68 9.75 -5.20
N HIS A 131 18.93 10.48 -6.02
CA HIS A 131 18.80 10.24 -7.46
C HIS A 131 19.08 11.50 -8.29
N SER A 132 19.68 12.52 -7.69
CA SER A 132 20.34 13.57 -8.46
C SER A 132 21.48 12.93 -9.27
N THR A 133 21.77 13.48 -10.44
CA THR A 133 23.02 13.16 -11.17
C THR A 133 24.28 13.45 -10.34
N ASN A 134 24.11 14.23 -9.27
CA ASN A 134 25.16 14.60 -8.32
C ASN A 134 25.41 13.46 -7.33
N CYS A 135 26.68 13.18 -7.09
CA CYS A 135 27.15 12.36 -6.00
C CYS A 135 26.81 13.02 -4.65
N PHE A 136 26.60 12.23 -3.60
CA PHE A 136 26.38 12.76 -2.25
C PHE A 136 27.49 13.73 -1.80
N LEU A 137 28.73 13.51 -2.25
CA LEU A 137 29.87 14.36 -1.91
C LEU A 137 29.82 15.73 -2.63
N ASP A 138 29.03 15.88 -3.70
CA ASP A 138 28.91 17.14 -4.45
C ASP A 138 28.11 18.21 -3.67
N PHE A 139 27.33 17.77 -2.67
CA PHE A 139 26.61 18.67 -1.74
C PHE A 139 27.54 19.27 -0.67
N MET A 140 28.80 18.83 -0.61
CA MET A 140 29.75 19.19 0.43
C MET A 140 30.88 20.05 -0.13
N THR A 141 31.42 20.92 0.72
CA THR A 141 32.61 21.73 0.43
C THR A 141 33.56 21.70 1.63
N GLU A 142 34.86 21.80 1.38
CA GLU A 142 35.86 21.92 2.43
C GLU A 142 36.06 23.39 2.80
N LYS A 143 35.87 23.73 4.09
CA LYS A 143 36.12 25.05 4.65
C LYS A 143 36.74 24.93 6.04
N ASP A 144 37.86 25.63 6.26
CA ASP A 144 38.63 25.58 7.51
C ASP A 144 39.01 24.15 7.96
N ASN A 145 39.49 23.32 7.01
CA ASN A 145 39.80 21.89 7.20
C ASN A 145 38.62 21.07 7.78
N LYS A 146 37.38 21.50 7.51
CA LYS A 146 36.15 20.78 7.88
C LYS A 146 35.22 20.68 6.69
N ILE A 147 34.48 19.59 6.64
CA ILE A 147 33.41 19.41 5.66
C ILE A 147 32.19 20.22 6.11
N GLN A 148 31.67 21.03 5.19
CA GLN A 148 30.44 21.82 5.35
C GLN A 148 29.52 21.59 4.15
N ILE A 149 28.25 21.94 4.27
CA ILE A 149 27.33 21.93 3.14
C ILE A 149 27.66 23.09 2.21
N ASN A 150 27.68 22.84 0.92
CA ASN A 150 27.89 23.87 -0.09
C ASN A 150 26.75 24.91 -0.02
N ASP A 151 27.10 26.18 0.06
CA ASP A 151 26.18 27.32 0.20
C ASP A 151 25.10 27.32 -0.90
N GLN A 152 25.38 26.76 -2.08
CA GLN A 152 24.41 26.64 -3.19
C GLN A 152 23.21 25.75 -2.85
N PHE A 153 23.41 24.72 -2.02
CA PHE A 153 22.37 23.76 -1.63
C PHE A 153 21.88 23.98 -0.19
N ALA A 154 22.55 24.84 0.58
CA ALA A 154 22.33 24.99 2.02
C ALA A 154 20.87 25.36 2.36
N ASP A 155 20.27 26.31 1.64
CA ASP A 155 18.89 26.75 1.90
C ASP A 155 17.85 25.64 1.64
N GLU A 156 17.99 24.94 0.51
CA GLU A 156 17.10 23.82 0.16
C GLU A 156 17.27 22.65 1.14
N MET A 157 18.52 22.28 1.44
CA MET A 157 18.84 21.22 2.40
C MET A 157 18.32 21.56 3.79
N LEU A 158 18.40 22.82 4.23
CA LEU A 158 17.88 23.26 5.52
C LEU A 158 16.36 23.11 5.59
N GLN A 159 15.63 23.42 4.52
CA GLN A 159 14.17 23.21 4.46
C GLN A 159 13.82 21.74 4.57
N VAL A 160 14.48 20.87 3.79
CA VAL A 160 14.27 19.42 3.83
C VAL A 160 14.62 18.85 5.21
N TRP A 161 15.73 19.30 5.80
CA TRP A 161 16.17 18.88 7.13
C TRP A 161 15.17 19.26 8.23
N ARG A 162 14.59 20.47 8.18
CA ARG A 162 13.56 20.90 9.14
C ARG A 162 12.33 20.00 9.07
N LYS A 163 11.83 19.72 7.87
CA LYS A 163 10.68 18.82 7.67
C LYS A 163 10.98 17.39 8.13
N TYR A 164 12.16 16.87 7.82
CA TYR A 164 12.59 15.55 8.28
C TYR A 164 12.67 15.46 9.80
N ASN A 165 13.27 16.46 10.46
CA ASN A 165 13.34 16.49 11.91
C ASN A 165 11.98 16.63 12.56
N GLU A 166 11.08 17.45 12.02
CA GLU A 166 9.71 17.53 12.52
C GLU A 166 9.01 16.17 12.45
N ALA A 167 9.14 15.44 11.34
CA ALA A 167 8.59 14.10 11.20
C ALA A 167 9.19 13.13 12.23
N LYS A 168 10.49 13.25 12.53
CA LYS A 168 11.18 12.42 13.54
C LYS A 168 10.75 12.77 14.96
N ASP A 169 10.76 14.06 15.31
CA ASP A 169 10.45 14.56 16.66
C ASP A 169 9.00 14.27 17.04
N THR A 170 8.09 14.28 16.07
CA THR A 170 6.67 13.95 16.26
C THR A 170 6.36 12.46 16.10
N ASN A 171 7.38 11.61 15.87
CA ASN A 171 7.25 10.18 15.57
C ASN A 171 6.23 9.91 14.46
N SER A 172 6.22 10.71 13.40
CA SER A 172 5.19 10.67 12.35
C SER A 172 5.59 9.87 11.12
N LEU A 173 6.80 9.35 11.01
CA LEU A 173 7.27 8.60 9.85
C LEU A 173 7.89 7.26 10.26
N LEU A 174 7.29 6.16 9.81
CA LEU A 174 7.80 4.80 9.96
C LEU A 174 8.19 4.23 8.60
N LEU A 175 9.45 3.83 8.41
CA LEU A 175 9.96 3.28 7.14
C LEU A 175 10.02 1.76 7.21
N ILE A 176 9.31 1.07 6.31
CA ILE A 176 9.29 -0.41 6.28
C ILE A 176 9.71 -0.89 4.88
N PRO A 177 10.85 -1.59 4.74
CA PRO A 177 11.33 -2.03 3.44
C PRO A 177 10.67 -3.35 2.99
N PHE A 178 10.57 -3.54 1.68
CA PHE A 178 10.32 -4.82 1.01
C PHE A 178 11.15 -4.93 -0.27
N THR A 179 11.28 -6.13 -0.82
CA THR A 179 11.91 -6.34 -2.13
C THR A 179 10.99 -7.15 -3.05
N THR A 180 10.57 -8.31 -2.57
CA THR A 180 9.77 -9.28 -3.32
C THR A 180 8.27 -9.05 -3.16
N VAL A 181 7.48 -9.55 -4.11
CA VAL A 181 6.00 -9.53 -4.00
C VAL A 181 5.51 -10.30 -2.76
N ASN A 182 6.19 -11.38 -2.36
CA ASN A 182 5.82 -12.15 -1.17
C ASN A 182 6.02 -11.31 0.11
N GLN A 183 7.17 -10.64 0.24
CA GLN A 183 7.42 -9.72 1.36
C GLN A 183 6.38 -8.60 1.39
N TYR A 184 6.13 -7.96 0.24
CA TYR A 184 5.12 -6.91 0.12
C TYR A 184 3.74 -7.36 0.60
N LEU A 185 3.26 -8.53 0.15
CA LEU A 185 1.92 -9.02 0.48
C LEU A 185 1.78 -9.38 1.96
N TYR A 186 2.78 -10.05 2.54
CA TYR A 186 2.78 -10.37 3.96
C TYR A 186 2.83 -9.12 4.83
N THR A 187 3.72 -8.18 4.51
CA THR A 187 3.87 -6.93 5.26
C THR A 187 2.65 -6.02 5.09
N LEU A 188 2.07 -5.94 3.89
CA LEU A 188 0.83 -5.20 3.66
C LEU A 188 -0.30 -5.77 4.53
N LYS A 189 -0.46 -7.10 4.55
CA LYS A 189 -1.47 -7.76 5.38
C LYS A 189 -1.28 -7.40 6.86
N GLU A 190 -0.07 -7.57 7.37
CA GLU A 190 0.26 -7.28 8.78
C GLU A 190 -0.04 -5.82 9.15
N ILE A 191 0.40 -4.86 8.34
CA ILE A 191 0.12 -3.44 8.59
C ILE A 191 -1.39 -3.18 8.54
N SER A 192 -2.11 -3.80 7.60
CA SER A 192 -3.54 -3.60 7.42
C SER A 192 -4.34 -4.06 8.64
N GLU A 193 -4.03 -5.25 9.16
CA GLU A 193 -4.67 -5.82 10.35
C GLU A 193 -4.42 -4.94 11.59
N ASN A 194 -3.22 -4.37 11.73
CA ASN A 194 -2.90 -3.45 12.83
C ASN A 194 -3.57 -2.06 12.66
N LEU A 195 -3.73 -1.58 11.43
CA LEU A 195 -4.43 -0.32 11.14
C LEU A 195 -5.95 -0.43 11.27
N HIS A 196 -6.52 -1.64 11.33
CA HIS A 196 -7.96 -1.85 11.45
C HIS A 196 -8.58 -1.07 12.63
N ILE A 197 -7.87 -0.97 13.76
CA ILE A 197 -8.34 -0.26 14.96
C ILE A 197 -8.58 1.24 14.71
N MET A 198 -7.92 1.84 13.72
CA MET A 198 -8.06 3.26 13.37
C MET A 198 -9.32 3.55 12.55
N LYS A 199 -9.98 2.52 11.99
CA LYS A 199 -11.20 2.63 11.18
C LYS A 199 -11.08 3.75 10.12
N SER A 200 -12.03 4.68 10.09
CA SER A 200 -12.09 5.80 9.16
C SER A 200 -10.93 6.78 9.25
N LYS A 201 -10.09 6.73 10.30
CA LYS A 201 -8.89 7.57 10.42
C LYS A 201 -7.65 6.97 9.76
N ALA A 202 -7.73 5.73 9.27
CA ALA A 202 -6.69 5.11 8.45
C ALA A 202 -6.96 5.33 6.95
N LEU A 203 -5.89 5.67 6.22
CA LEU A 203 -5.89 5.83 4.78
C LEU A 203 -4.84 4.92 4.14
N PHE A 204 -5.23 4.18 3.11
CA PHE A 204 -4.33 3.35 2.32
C PHE A 204 -4.09 4.03 0.98
N TYR A 205 -2.85 4.40 0.71
CA TYR A 205 -2.38 5.02 -0.52
C TYR A 205 -1.48 4.06 -1.28
N LEU A 206 -2.09 3.24 -2.13
CA LEU A 206 -1.45 2.07 -2.74
C LEU A 206 -0.73 2.41 -4.06
N ALA A 207 0.38 3.15 -3.97
CA ALA A 207 1.17 3.61 -5.12
C ALA A 207 2.30 2.65 -5.56
N ALA A 208 2.44 1.47 -4.94
CA ALA A 208 3.46 0.49 -5.31
C ALA A 208 3.12 -0.18 -6.66
N ALA A 209 4.16 -0.47 -7.44
CA ALA A 209 4.03 -1.26 -8.66
C ALA A 209 4.16 -2.75 -8.31
N VAL A 210 3.01 -3.34 -7.93
CA VAL A 210 2.93 -4.74 -7.52
C VAL A 210 2.90 -5.66 -8.75
N SER A 211 3.65 -6.76 -8.69
CA SER A 211 3.68 -7.76 -9.77
C SER A 211 2.33 -8.47 -9.91
N ASP A 212 1.79 -8.51 -11.13
CA ASP A 212 0.54 -9.23 -11.44
C ASP A 212 0.72 -10.75 -11.53
N PHE A 213 1.97 -11.19 -11.69
CA PHE A 213 2.35 -12.57 -11.91
C PHE A 213 3.51 -12.95 -10.99
N PHE A 214 3.58 -14.22 -10.58
CA PHE A 214 4.63 -14.75 -9.71
C PHE A 214 4.92 -16.24 -9.99
N ILE A 215 6.01 -16.77 -9.44
CA ILE A 215 6.32 -18.20 -9.47
C ILE A 215 5.91 -18.82 -8.14
N PRO A 216 4.95 -19.78 -8.11
CA PRO A 216 4.59 -20.50 -6.89
C PRO A 216 5.79 -21.21 -6.28
N GLN A 217 5.89 -21.18 -4.95
CA GLN A 217 7.01 -21.78 -4.23
C GLN A 217 7.22 -23.26 -4.56
N SER A 218 6.14 -24.01 -4.82
CA SER A 218 6.19 -25.42 -5.24
C SER A 218 6.89 -25.68 -6.58
N ARG A 219 7.01 -24.65 -7.43
CA ARG A 219 7.65 -24.71 -8.76
C ARG A 219 8.97 -23.95 -8.83
N MET A 220 9.38 -23.31 -7.73
CA MET A 220 10.58 -22.47 -7.72
C MET A 220 11.85 -23.34 -7.67
N PRO A 221 12.77 -23.23 -8.64
CA PRO A 221 14.02 -23.97 -8.63
C PRO A 221 14.95 -23.46 -7.50
N GLN A 222 15.72 -24.36 -6.91
CA GLN A 222 16.61 -24.01 -5.80
C GLN A 222 17.84 -23.22 -6.25
N HIS A 223 18.36 -23.50 -7.45
CA HIS A 223 19.61 -22.95 -7.97
C HIS A 223 19.38 -22.25 -9.31
N LYS A 224 20.34 -21.39 -9.68
CA LYS A 224 20.39 -20.65 -10.95
C LYS A 224 19.99 -21.53 -12.13
N ILE A 225 19.01 -21.07 -12.92
CA ILE A 225 18.59 -21.76 -14.15
C ILE A 225 19.79 -21.77 -15.12
N GLN A 226 20.20 -22.97 -15.54
CA GLN A 226 21.37 -23.21 -16.38
C GLN A 226 21.04 -23.05 -17.86
N SER A 227 21.93 -22.38 -18.61
CA SER A 227 21.75 -22.16 -20.05
C SER A 227 21.79 -23.45 -20.87
N SER A 228 22.38 -24.53 -20.35
CA SER A 228 22.42 -25.84 -21.02
C SER A 228 21.10 -26.60 -20.97
N ALA A 229 20.14 -26.16 -20.15
CA ALA A 229 18.84 -26.80 -19.98
C ALA A 229 17.75 -26.23 -20.91
N THR A 230 18.08 -25.26 -21.75
CA THR A 230 17.15 -24.68 -22.73
C THR A 230 17.03 -25.59 -23.96
N GLN A 231 15.80 -25.97 -24.33
CA GLN A 231 15.54 -26.56 -25.64
C GLN A 231 15.66 -25.46 -26.70
N ASP A 232 16.39 -25.75 -27.80
CA ASP A 232 16.59 -24.85 -28.93
C ASP A 232 17.17 -23.46 -28.60
N GLY A 233 17.78 -23.31 -27.42
CA GLY A 233 18.35 -22.04 -26.94
C GLY A 233 17.34 -21.07 -26.32
N GLU A 234 16.08 -21.48 -26.09
CA GLU A 234 15.02 -20.64 -25.54
C GLU A 234 14.79 -20.86 -24.04
N LEU A 235 14.56 -19.77 -23.29
CA LEU A 235 14.14 -19.81 -21.88
C LEU A 235 12.64 -19.51 -21.76
N VAL A 236 11.86 -20.52 -21.39
CA VAL A 236 10.40 -20.39 -21.16
C VAL A 236 10.12 -20.27 -19.66
N ILE A 237 9.59 -19.12 -19.22
CA ILE A 237 9.19 -18.88 -17.83
C ILE A 237 7.67 -18.96 -17.72
N ARG A 238 7.16 -19.87 -16.87
CA ARG A 238 5.72 -20.03 -16.62
C ARG A 238 5.33 -19.39 -15.29
N LEU A 239 4.58 -18.30 -15.36
CA LEU A 239 4.11 -17.57 -14.18
C LEU A 239 2.65 -17.90 -13.85
N ALA A 240 2.29 -17.81 -12.58
CA ALA A 240 0.91 -17.81 -12.11
C ALA A 240 0.44 -16.39 -11.83
N GLN A 241 -0.85 -16.11 -11.95
CA GLN A 241 -1.41 -14.82 -11.58
C GLN A 241 -1.41 -14.63 -10.06
N VAL A 242 -1.02 -13.45 -9.59
CA VAL A 242 -1.10 -13.08 -8.17
C VAL A 242 -2.58 -12.93 -7.78
N PRO A 243 -3.02 -13.53 -6.65
CA PRO A 243 -4.38 -13.37 -6.14
C PRO A 243 -4.76 -11.90 -5.92
N LYS A 244 -6.06 -11.61 -5.87
CA LYS A 244 -6.56 -10.24 -5.88
C LYS A 244 -6.73 -9.71 -4.46
N PHE A 245 -5.61 -9.43 -3.79
CA PHE A 245 -5.58 -9.04 -2.38
C PHE A 245 -6.30 -7.72 -2.04
N LEU A 246 -6.55 -6.82 -3.00
CA LEU A 246 -7.26 -5.56 -2.74
C LEU A 246 -8.69 -5.79 -2.23
N SER A 247 -9.40 -6.82 -2.71
CA SER A 247 -10.75 -7.11 -2.18
C SER A 247 -10.68 -7.50 -0.70
N ARG A 248 -9.70 -8.34 -0.31
CA ARG A 248 -9.49 -8.73 1.09
C ARG A 248 -9.09 -7.56 1.99
N LEU A 249 -8.30 -6.63 1.45
CA LEU A 249 -7.96 -5.41 2.17
C LEU A 249 -9.21 -4.63 2.58
N VAL A 250 -10.14 -4.46 1.63
CA VAL A 250 -11.39 -3.70 1.80
C VAL A 250 -12.38 -4.44 2.69
N GLU A 251 -12.57 -5.74 2.45
CA GLU A 251 -13.61 -6.54 3.10
C GLU A 251 -13.21 -7.02 4.50
N ASN A 252 -11.94 -7.34 4.73
CA ASN A 252 -11.51 -8.06 5.93
C ASN A 252 -10.42 -7.33 6.72
N TRP A 253 -9.30 -6.97 6.09
CA TRP A 253 -8.11 -6.57 6.84
C TRP A 253 -8.19 -5.16 7.43
N ALA A 254 -8.80 -4.22 6.71
CA ALA A 254 -8.87 -2.83 7.13
C ALA A 254 -10.29 -2.25 6.93
N GLN A 255 -11.31 -3.00 7.37
CA GLN A 255 -12.69 -2.57 7.23
C GLN A 255 -12.91 -1.19 7.90
N GLY A 256 -13.50 -0.26 7.15
CA GLY A 256 -13.78 1.11 7.58
C GLY A 256 -12.67 2.12 7.25
N ALA A 257 -11.48 1.69 6.87
CA ALA A 257 -10.43 2.58 6.36
C ALA A 257 -10.77 3.11 4.96
N MET A 258 -10.20 4.26 4.60
CA MET A 258 -10.25 4.76 3.23
C MET A 258 -9.16 4.10 2.40
N ILE A 259 -9.51 3.49 1.28
CA ILE A 259 -8.56 2.79 0.39
C ILE A 259 -8.52 3.48 -0.97
N ILE A 260 -7.30 3.84 -1.37
CA ILE A 260 -6.97 4.52 -2.61
C ILE A 260 -6.01 3.64 -3.41
N SER A 261 -6.38 3.32 -4.65
CA SER A 261 -5.52 2.57 -5.56
C SER A 261 -5.09 3.43 -6.75
N PHE A 262 -3.96 3.04 -7.37
CA PHE A 262 -3.45 3.69 -8.56
C PHE A 262 -3.72 2.86 -9.82
N LYS A 263 -4.04 3.55 -10.91
CA LYS A 263 -4.12 2.95 -12.24
C LYS A 263 -3.21 3.70 -13.21
N LEU A 264 -2.15 3.01 -13.65
CA LEU A 264 -1.24 3.50 -14.68
C LEU A 264 -1.67 2.91 -16.02
N GLU A 265 -1.91 3.76 -17.00
CA GLU A 265 -2.17 3.35 -18.38
C GLU A 265 -1.33 4.18 -19.36
N THR A 266 -1.33 3.76 -20.63
CA THR A 266 -0.67 4.50 -21.73
C THR A 266 -1.67 5.08 -22.72
N ASP A 267 -2.95 4.71 -22.61
CA ASP A 267 -4.04 5.16 -23.48
C ASP A 267 -5.14 5.79 -22.62
N ASN A 268 -5.52 7.02 -22.99
CA ASN A 268 -6.54 7.80 -22.28
C ASN A 268 -7.93 7.17 -22.38
N ASN A 269 -8.24 6.50 -23.51
CA ASN A 269 -9.57 5.97 -23.77
C ASN A 269 -9.95 4.82 -22.82
N ILE A 270 -8.96 4.10 -22.30
CA ILE A 270 -9.16 2.94 -21.42
C ILE A 270 -8.91 3.28 -19.94
N LEU A 271 -8.28 4.41 -19.63
CA LEU A 271 -7.88 4.76 -18.27
C LEU A 271 -9.09 4.84 -17.33
N ILE A 272 -10.12 5.58 -17.75
CA ILE A 272 -11.34 5.78 -16.95
C ILE A 272 -12.10 4.46 -16.80
N GLN A 273 -12.33 3.74 -17.90
CA GLN A 273 -13.02 2.46 -17.88
C GLN A 273 -12.34 1.44 -16.95
N LYS A 274 -11.00 1.38 -16.97
CA LYS A 274 -10.23 0.49 -16.08
C LYS A 274 -10.24 0.96 -14.62
N ALA A 275 -10.34 2.25 -14.37
CA ALA A 275 -10.50 2.80 -13.03
C ALA A 275 -11.88 2.47 -12.47
N GLU A 276 -12.96 2.70 -13.23
CA GLU A 276 -14.33 2.31 -12.88
C GLU A 276 -14.43 0.79 -12.63
N SER A 277 -13.87 -0.03 -13.53
CA SER A 277 -13.82 -1.49 -13.34
C SER A 277 -13.10 -1.91 -12.05
N ALA A 278 -12.08 -1.15 -11.62
CA ALA A 278 -11.38 -1.43 -10.37
C ALA A 278 -12.22 -1.03 -9.14
N LEU A 279 -12.97 0.07 -9.21
CA LEU A 279 -13.93 0.46 -8.16
C LEU A 279 -15.04 -0.57 -8.00
N GLU A 280 -15.63 -1.01 -9.12
CA GLU A 280 -16.68 -2.04 -9.12
C GLU A 280 -16.16 -3.38 -8.59
N ARG A 281 -14.92 -3.74 -8.93
CA ARG A 281 -14.35 -5.04 -8.52
C ARG A 281 -13.91 -5.09 -7.06
N TYR A 282 -13.35 -4.01 -6.54
CA TYR A 282 -12.74 -4.01 -5.20
C TYR A 282 -13.53 -3.20 -4.17
N HIS A 283 -14.57 -2.47 -4.58
CA HIS A 283 -15.44 -1.68 -3.70
C HIS A 283 -14.70 -0.67 -2.79
N HIS A 284 -13.56 -0.14 -3.27
CA HIS A 284 -12.77 0.88 -2.56
C HIS A 284 -13.18 2.30 -2.98
N GLN A 285 -12.67 3.31 -2.28
CA GLN A 285 -13.26 4.65 -2.25
C GLN A 285 -12.76 5.58 -3.35
N LEU A 286 -11.54 5.37 -3.87
CA LEU A 286 -10.93 6.23 -4.89
C LEU A 286 -9.91 5.45 -5.73
N VAL A 287 -9.99 5.64 -7.06
CA VAL A 287 -8.90 5.29 -7.97
C VAL A 287 -8.26 6.57 -8.48
N ILE A 288 -6.94 6.67 -8.36
CA ILE A 288 -6.16 7.73 -9.00
C ILE A 288 -5.57 7.18 -10.29
N GLY A 289 -6.14 7.62 -11.40
CA GLY A 289 -5.68 7.30 -12.74
C GLY A 289 -4.57 8.25 -13.20
N ASN A 290 -3.57 7.73 -13.88
CA ASN A 290 -2.53 8.55 -14.50
C ASN A 290 -2.01 7.92 -15.78
N LEU A 291 -1.73 8.75 -16.80
CA LEU A 291 -1.06 8.30 -18.01
C LEU A 291 0.45 8.32 -17.83
N LEU A 292 1.17 7.32 -18.36
CA LEU A 292 2.62 7.21 -18.22
C LEU A 292 3.36 8.48 -18.66
N GLN A 293 2.89 9.11 -19.73
CA GLN A 293 3.50 10.27 -20.37
C GLN A 293 3.25 11.58 -19.60
N THR A 294 2.09 11.70 -18.95
CA THR A 294 1.68 12.94 -18.25
C THR A 294 1.57 12.78 -16.73
N ARG A 295 2.00 11.65 -16.17
CA ARG A 295 1.88 11.31 -14.74
C ARG A 295 2.46 12.32 -13.73
N LYS A 296 3.36 13.20 -14.18
CA LYS A 296 3.96 14.27 -13.36
C LYS A 296 3.18 15.59 -13.45
N LYS A 297 2.24 15.70 -14.38
CA LYS A 297 1.54 16.94 -14.74
C LYS A 297 0.05 16.87 -14.43
N GLU A 298 -0.53 15.69 -14.57
CA GLU A 298 -1.96 15.49 -14.33
C GLU A 298 -2.28 14.09 -13.82
N VAL A 299 -3.37 14.03 -13.04
CA VAL A 299 -3.99 12.79 -12.56
C VAL A 299 -5.50 12.96 -12.58
N VAL A 300 -6.23 11.86 -12.72
CA VAL A 300 -7.70 11.85 -12.67
C VAL A 300 -8.17 11.09 -11.43
N PHE A 301 -9.11 11.67 -10.70
CA PHE A 301 -9.76 11.05 -9.56
C PHE A 301 -11.06 10.44 -10.05
N VAL A 302 -11.24 9.14 -9.79
CA VAL A 302 -12.44 8.38 -10.12
C VAL A 302 -13.01 7.81 -8.83
N THR A 303 -14.26 8.15 -8.50
CA THR A 303 -14.95 7.75 -7.26
C THR A 303 -16.21 6.93 -7.55
N PRO A 304 -16.68 6.06 -6.64
CA PRO A 304 -17.88 5.27 -6.84
C PRO A 304 -19.13 6.13 -7.07
N GLY A 305 -20.00 5.70 -7.99
CA GLY A 305 -21.32 6.32 -8.22
C GLY A 305 -21.28 7.68 -8.94
N HIS A 306 -20.10 8.18 -9.29
CA HIS A 306 -19.93 9.42 -10.05
C HIS A 306 -19.15 9.13 -11.34
N HIS A 307 -19.81 9.28 -12.50
CA HIS A 307 -19.12 9.34 -13.80
C HIS A 307 -18.43 10.69 -14.05
N GLN A 308 -18.26 11.52 -13.01
CA GLN A 308 -17.59 12.80 -13.14
C GLN A 308 -16.09 12.62 -12.95
N GLU A 309 -15.37 12.84 -14.04
CA GLU A 309 -13.92 12.90 -14.06
C GLU A 309 -13.45 14.16 -13.32
N ASN A 310 -12.74 13.98 -12.20
CA ASN A 310 -12.10 15.11 -11.53
C ASN A 310 -10.60 15.12 -11.84
N TRP A 311 -10.22 15.91 -12.84
CA TRP A 311 -8.82 16.06 -13.27
C TRP A 311 -8.10 17.09 -12.41
N ILE A 312 -6.99 16.67 -11.79
CA ILE A 312 -6.04 17.55 -11.11
C ILE A 312 -4.88 17.79 -12.08
N ARG A 313 -4.71 19.05 -12.48
CA ARG A 313 -3.69 19.47 -13.45
C ARG A 313 -2.80 20.56 -12.87
N LEU A 314 -1.51 20.47 -13.16
CA LEU A 314 -0.60 21.61 -13.06
C LEU A 314 -0.84 22.55 -14.24
N THR A 315 -0.78 23.85 -13.97
CA THR A 315 -0.72 24.90 -14.98
C THR A 315 0.66 24.94 -15.63
N ASP A 316 0.76 25.54 -16.81
CA ASP A 316 2.07 25.68 -17.49
C ASP A 316 3.09 26.46 -16.64
N GLN A 317 2.62 27.44 -15.86
CA GLN A 317 3.47 28.18 -14.92
C GLN A 317 3.98 27.27 -13.79
N GLU A 318 3.10 26.50 -13.15
CA GLU A 318 3.49 25.52 -12.11
C GLU A 318 4.47 24.47 -12.65
N ILE A 319 4.29 24.02 -13.90
CA ILE A 319 5.22 23.09 -14.55
C ILE A 319 6.60 23.74 -14.75
N ASN A 320 6.64 25.01 -15.20
CA ASN A 320 7.90 25.75 -15.37
C ASN A 320 8.61 26.02 -14.04
N ASP A 321 7.84 26.20 -12.97
CA ASP A 321 8.35 26.40 -11.61
C ASP A 321 8.71 25.08 -10.90
N ASN A 322 8.68 23.95 -11.62
CA ASN A 322 8.96 22.60 -11.12
C ASN A 322 8.08 22.17 -9.94
N VAL A 323 6.83 22.65 -9.89
CA VAL A 323 5.86 22.24 -8.87
C VAL A 323 5.53 20.75 -9.03
N GLU A 324 5.51 20.04 -7.92
CA GLU A 324 5.17 18.62 -7.88
C GLU A 324 3.65 18.44 -7.88
N ILE A 325 3.10 17.54 -8.71
CA ILE A 325 1.65 17.29 -8.80
C ILE A 325 1.07 16.84 -7.45
N GLU A 326 1.87 16.14 -6.64
CA GLU A 326 1.56 15.72 -5.28
C GLU A 326 1.15 16.89 -4.37
N SER A 327 1.70 18.10 -4.58
CA SER A 327 1.33 19.31 -3.81
C SER A 327 -0.15 19.68 -3.94
N LYS A 328 -0.79 19.32 -5.07
CA LYS A 328 -2.23 19.54 -5.32
C LYS A 328 -3.04 18.26 -5.09
N MET A 329 -2.46 17.12 -5.44
CA MET A 329 -3.10 15.82 -5.32
C MET A 329 -3.35 15.44 -3.86
N ILE A 330 -2.37 15.64 -2.95
CA ILE A 330 -2.52 15.22 -1.55
C ILE A 330 -3.60 16.03 -0.80
N PRO A 331 -3.67 17.37 -0.92
CA PRO A 331 -4.80 18.12 -0.36
C PRO A 331 -6.17 17.66 -0.91
N ALA A 332 -6.25 17.31 -2.20
CA ALA A 332 -7.47 16.77 -2.78
C ALA A 332 -7.82 15.38 -2.23
N VAL A 333 -6.83 14.51 -2.03
CA VAL A 333 -7.01 13.21 -1.36
C VAL A 333 -7.53 13.41 0.07
N ILE A 334 -6.93 14.34 0.82
CA ILE A 334 -7.30 14.62 2.21
C ILE A 334 -8.75 15.10 2.29
N LYS A 335 -9.20 15.93 1.35
CA LYS A 335 -10.60 16.35 1.28
C LYS A 335 -11.56 15.16 1.09
N VAL A 336 -11.22 14.22 0.21
CA VAL A 336 -12.03 13.00 0.04
C VAL A 336 -12.01 12.15 1.32
N HIS A 337 -10.88 12.14 2.04
CA HIS A 337 -10.78 11.45 3.33
C HIS A 337 -11.58 12.12 4.44
N ASP A 338 -11.63 13.45 4.48
CA ASP A 338 -12.50 14.21 5.39
C ASP A 338 -13.97 13.85 5.16
N ASP A 339 -14.40 13.79 3.90
CA ASP A 339 -15.76 13.38 3.53
C ASP A 339 -16.04 11.91 3.94
N TRP A 340 -15.05 11.03 3.83
CA TRP A 340 -15.15 9.64 4.29
C TRP A 340 -15.30 9.55 5.82
N ILE A 341 -14.48 10.29 6.56
CA ILE A 341 -14.54 10.35 8.03
C ILE A 341 -15.91 10.87 8.46
N ALA A 342 -16.36 12.01 7.91
CA ALA A 342 -17.65 12.60 8.25
C ALA A 342 -18.83 11.64 7.98
N LYS A 343 -18.80 10.90 6.87
CA LYS A 343 -19.84 9.90 6.55
C LYS A 343 -19.86 8.73 7.55
N ASN A 344 -18.70 8.29 8.03
CA ASN A 344 -18.61 7.16 8.97
C ASN A 344 -18.85 7.58 10.43
N ASP A 345 -18.55 8.83 10.79
CA ASP A 345 -18.83 9.38 12.12
C ASP A 345 -20.32 9.66 12.30
N ASN A 346 -21.04 10.04 11.24
CA ASN A 346 -22.51 10.25 11.28
C ASN A 346 -23.34 8.95 11.29
N ASN A 347 -22.71 7.80 11.01
CA ASN A 347 -23.36 6.48 10.96
C ASN A 347 -23.09 5.62 12.21
N ASN A 348 -22.34 6.15 13.18
CA ASN A 348 -22.20 5.59 14.54
C ASN A 348 -22.95 6.48 15.54
#